data_AF-W5YW35-F1
#
_entry.id   AF-W5YW35-F1
#
_cell.length_a   1.000
_cell.length_b   1.000
_cell.length_c   1.000
_cell.angle_alpha   90.00
_cell.angle_beta   90.00
_cell.angle_gamma   90.00
#
_symmetry.space_group_name_H-M   'P 1'
#
loop_
_entity.id
_entity.type
_entity.pdbx_description
1 polymer ?
#
loop_
_entity_poly.entity_id
_entity_poly.type
_entity_poly.pdbx_seq_one_letter_code
_entity_poly.pdbx_strand_id
1 'polypeptide(L)'
;MQVFLGQMPTLFRQGEFSTESLNNFTASAGQVQLISEIETAKVAGELATQLGEAYLEGLRQLIPFIQLSNELAETEEHLNVARTESKRLILEITTWHEKAEQNHDEYNRLNHSFEFWNRKSQEHLLKKANLEASRIKLELQHSEWLVEKLKMAHQVTTELRSSLRQELEFEEGKEEFGQLAAKNSDRIIAKLKEFNKALEKEISDSGNTQS
;
A
#
# COMPACT_ATOMS: atom_id res chain seq x y z
N MET A 1 3.03 11.88 -9.09
CA MET A 1 3.21 11.13 -7.83
C MET A 1 2.10 10.11 -7.56
N GLN A 2 0.87 10.30 -8.05
CA GLN A 2 -0.24 9.33 -7.95
C GLN A 2 0.00 7.95 -8.58
N VAL A 3 1.05 7.77 -9.40
CA VAL A 3 1.27 6.53 -10.18
C VAL A 3 2.09 5.48 -9.41
N PHE A 4 2.89 5.86 -8.40
CA PHE A 4 3.82 4.92 -7.76
C PHE A 4 3.19 4.15 -6.57
N LEU A 5 2.29 4.79 -5.81
CA LEU A 5 1.67 4.20 -4.63
C LEU A 5 0.38 3.44 -4.92
N GLY A 6 -0.42 3.90 -5.89
CA GLY A 6 -1.59 3.16 -6.38
C GLY A 6 -1.25 1.84 -7.06
N GLN A 7 0.03 1.55 -7.27
CA GLN A 7 0.53 0.32 -7.89
C GLN A 7 1.03 -0.73 -6.90
N MET A 8 1.17 -0.44 -5.60
CA MET A 8 1.61 -1.47 -4.64
C MET A 8 0.68 -2.70 -4.65
N PRO A 9 -0.66 -2.57 -4.62
CA PRO A 9 -1.55 -3.73 -4.78
C PRO A 9 -1.42 -4.41 -6.16
N THR A 10 -1.07 -3.64 -7.19
CA THR A 10 -0.96 -4.10 -8.58
C THR A 10 0.33 -4.87 -8.84
N LEU A 11 1.45 -4.46 -8.24
CA LEU A 11 2.74 -5.16 -8.27
C LEU A 11 2.64 -6.53 -7.60
N PHE A 12 1.85 -6.65 -6.52
CA PHE A 12 1.53 -7.95 -5.92
C PHE A 12 0.55 -8.78 -6.77
N ARG A 13 -0.46 -8.17 -7.41
CA ARG A 13 -1.34 -8.87 -8.38
C ARG A 13 -0.59 -9.38 -9.61
N GLN A 14 0.49 -8.72 -10.01
CA GLN A 14 1.32 -9.13 -11.15
C GLN A 14 2.33 -10.23 -10.80
N GLY A 15 2.39 -10.68 -9.54
CA GLY A 15 3.25 -11.81 -9.14
C GLY A 15 4.74 -11.48 -9.13
N GLU A 16 5.13 -10.20 -9.24
CA GLU A 16 6.53 -9.79 -9.32
C GLU A 16 7.25 -9.80 -7.96
N PHE A 17 6.52 -9.92 -6.85
CA PHE A 17 7.09 -10.46 -5.60
C PHE A 17 7.03 -11.99 -5.66
N SER A 18 7.91 -12.57 -6.48
CA SER A 18 7.93 -14.00 -6.73
C SER A 18 8.45 -14.76 -5.51
N THR A 19 7.80 -15.87 -5.17
CA THR A 19 8.34 -16.89 -4.25
C THR A 19 9.75 -17.32 -4.64
N GLU A 20 10.09 -17.18 -5.92
CA GLU A 20 11.44 -17.36 -6.47
C GLU A 20 12.49 -16.46 -5.81
N SER A 21 12.19 -15.20 -5.49
CA SER A 21 13.15 -14.33 -4.79
C SER A 21 13.46 -14.83 -3.38
N LEU A 22 12.44 -15.29 -2.65
CA LEU A 22 12.60 -15.89 -1.33
C LEU A 22 13.31 -17.25 -1.40
N ASN A 23 12.99 -18.06 -2.41
CA ASN A 23 13.63 -19.36 -2.65
C ASN A 23 15.12 -19.19 -3.00
N ASN A 24 15.46 -18.25 -3.87
CA ASN A 24 16.84 -17.93 -4.22
C ASN A 24 17.61 -17.43 -2.99
N PHE A 25 17.00 -16.55 -2.20
CA PHE A 25 17.59 -16.09 -0.94
C PHE A 25 17.85 -17.25 0.03
N THR A 26 16.85 -18.11 0.24
CA THR A 26 16.95 -19.27 1.14
C THR A 26 18.00 -20.26 0.65
N ALA A 27 18.10 -20.48 -0.65
CA ALA A 27 19.13 -21.32 -1.26
C ALA A 27 20.54 -20.74 -1.04
N SER A 28 20.73 -19.43 -1.23
CA SER A 28 22.00 -18.76 -0.93
C SER A 28 22.36 -18.82 0.55
N ALA A 29 21.40 -18.61 1.45
CA ALA A 29 21.63 -18.78 2.88
C ALA A 29 22.03 -20.23 3.22
N GLY A 30 21.37 -21.22 2.63
CA GLY A 30 21.74 -22.63 2.77
C GLY A 30 23.13 -22.95 2.23
N GLN A 31 23.56 -22.31 1.14
CA GLN A 31 24.94 -22.44 0.64
C GLN A 31 25.95 -21.89 1.63
N VAL A 32 25.69 -20.71 2.21
CA VAL A 32 26.55 -20.14 3.26
C VAL A 32 26.64 -21.10 4.45
N GLN A 33 25.50 -21.62 4.92
CA GLN A 33 25.46 -22.58 6.02
C GLN A 33 26.26 -23.86 5.79
N LEU A 34 26.38 -24.31 4.54
CA LEU A 34 27.11 -25.53 4.19
C LEU A 34 28.62 -25.33 4.17
N ILE A 35 29.11 -24.12 3.90
CA ILE A 35 30.53 -23.83 3.69
C ILE A 35 31.18 -23.03 4.82
N SER A 36 30.38 -22.38 5.66
CA SER A 36 30.86 -21.52 6.76
C SER A 36 31.08 -22.31 8.06
N GLU A 37 31.73 -21.69 9.03
CA GLU A 37 31.78 -22.22 10.39
C GLU A 37 30.40 -22.15 11.05
N ILE A 38 30.27 -22.87 12.16
CA ILE A 38 29.00 -23.06 12.87
C ILE A 38 28.36 -21.72 13.28
N GLU A 39 29.16 -20.75 13.74
CA GLU A 39 28.63 -19.46 14.21
C GLU A 39 28.09 -18.61 13.06
N THR A 40 28.76 -18.56 11.90
CA THR A 40 28.23 -17.87 10.72
C THR A 40 27.04 -18.59 10.11
N ALA A 41 27.04 -19.93 10.13
CA ALA A 41 25.93 -20.74 9.64
C ALA A 41 24.64 -20.47 10.44
N LYS A 42 24.77 -20.30 11.77
CA LYS A 42 23.64 -19.90 12.63
C LYS A 42 23.08 -18.54 12.21
N VAL A 43 23.92 -17.52 12.04
CA VAL A 43 23.47 -16.18 11.65
C VAL A 43 22.84 -16.17 10.25
N ALA A 44 23.40 -16.94 9.31
CA ALA A 44 22.81 -17.11 7.97
C ALA A 44 21.42 -17.75 8.04
N GLY A 45 21.24 -18.72 8.93
CA GLY A 45 19.95 -19.36 9.19
C GLY A 45 18.94 -18.42 9.80
N GLU A 46 19.36 -17.67 10.82
CA GLU A 46 18.52 -16.67 11.47
C GLU A 46 18.04 -15.60 10.47
N LEU A 47 18.92 -15.13 9.59
CA LEU A 47 18.54 -14.18 8.53
C LEU A 47 17.47 -14.75 7.60
N ALA A 48 17.63 -16.01 7.15
CA ALA A 48 16.67 -16.69 6.30
C ALA A 48 15.31 -16.89 6.98
N THR A 49 15.31 -17.31 8.25
CA THR A 49 14.08 -17.46 9.04
C THR A 49 13.38 -16.12 9.23
N GLN A 50 14.09 -15.08 9.67
CA GLN A 50 13.50 -13.77 9.91
C GLN A 50 12.92 -13.13 8.64
N LEU A 51 13.61 -13.27 7.50
CA LEU A 51 13.09 -12.81 6.21
C LEU A 51 11.87 -13.60 5.74
N GLY A 52 11.86 -14.92 5.96
CA GLY A 52 10.69 -15.77 5.69
C GLY A 52 9.48 -15.40 6.54
N GLU A 53 9.67 -15.14 7.83
CA GLU A 53 8.63 -14.65 8.73
C GLU A 53 8.11 -13.27 8.31
N ALA A 54 9.01 -12.34 8.00
CA ALA A 54 8.64 -11.00 7.52
C ALA A 54 7.85 -11.08 6.20
N TYR A 55 8.19 -12.01 5.31
CA TYR A 55 7.45 -12.25 4.08
C TYR A 55 6.02 -12.74 4.34
N LEU A 56 5.86 -13.77 5.18
CA LEU A 56 4.53 -14.30 5.53
C LEU A 56 3.67 -13.25 6.24
N GLU A 57 4.27 -12.46 7.12
CA GLU A 57 3.58 -11.36 7.78
C GLU A 57 3.20 -10.26 6.77
N GLY A 58 4.07 -9.97 5.80
CA GLY A 58 3.77 -9.07 4.69
C GLY A 58 2.56 -9.51 3.87
N LEU A 59 2.45 -10.80 3.56
CA LEU A 59 1.26 -11.36 2.90
C LEU A 59 -0.01 -11.12 3.72
N ARG A 60 0.06 -11.25 5.06
CA ARG A 60 -1.08 -10.97 5.94
C ARG A 60 -1.47 -9.48 5.88
N GLN A 61 -0.49 -8.58 5.81
CA GLN A 61 -0.73 -7.14 5.69
C GLN A 61 -1.46 -6.76 4.40
N LEU A 62 -1.44 -7.61 3.35
CA LEU A 62 -2.15 -7.33 2.09
C LEU A 62 -3.67 -7.55 2.17
N ILE A 63 -4.16 -8.37 3.11
CA ILE A 63 -5.60 -8.71 3.18
C ILE A 63 -6.47 -7.44 3.30
N PRO A 64 -6.19 -6.50 4.21
CA PRO A 64 -6.97 -5.27 4.32
C PRO A 64 -6.89 -4.39 3.06
N PHE A 65 -5.75 -4.37 2.35
CA PHE A 65 -5.63 -3.62 1.09
C PHE A 65 -6.54 -4.20 0.01
N ILE A 66 -6.61 -5.54 -0.09
CA ILE A 66 -7.47 -6.22 -1.06
C ILE A 66 -8.95 -5.93 -0.75
N GLN A 67 -9.35 -6.06 0.51
CA GLN A 67 -10.71 -5.76 0.95
C GLN A 67 -11.10 -4.33 0.60
N LEU A 68 -10.27 -3.35 0.98
CA LEU A 68 -10.54 -1.95 0.74
C LEU A 68 -10.54 -1.59 -0.76
N SER A 69 -9.67 -2.23 -1.55
CA SER A 69 -9.65 -2.04 -3.00
C SER A 69 -10.94 -2.56 -3.66
N ASN A 70 -11.46 -3.69 -3.19
CA ASN A 70 -12.73 -4.23 -3.67
C ASN A 70 -13.90 -3.32 -3.29
N GLU A 71 -13.95 -2.84 -2.05
CA GLU A 71 -14.99 -1.90 -1.60
C GLU A 71 -14.97 -0.57 -2.35
N LEU A 72 -13.78 -0.07 -2.69
CA LEU A 72 -13.61 1.11 -3.54
C LEU A 72 -14.16 0.86 -4.95
N ALA A 73 -13.81 -0.27 -5.56
CA ALA A 73 -14.28 -0.64 -6.89
C ALA A 73 -15.81 -0.77 -6.94
N GLU A 74 -16.42 -1.44 -5.97
CA GLU A 74 -17.87 -1.56 -5.84
C GLU A 74 -18.54 -0.19 -5.64
N THR A 75 -17.97 0.65 -4.77
CA THR A 75 -18.50 2.01 -4.53
C THR A 75 -18.41 2.88 -5.79
N GLU A 76 -17.35 2.73 -6.58
CA GLU A 76 -17.16 3.44 -7.84
C GLU A 76 -18.15 2.97 -8.92
N GLU A 77 -18.43 1.68 -8.99
CA GLU A 77 -19.47 1.13 -9.86
C GLU A 77 -20.85 1.72 -9.51
N HIS A 78 -21.24 1.68 -8.24
CA HIS A 78 -22.51 2.25 -7.79
C HIS A 78 -22.61 3.76 -8.03
N LEU A 79 -21.51 4.49 -7.82
CA LEU A 79 -21.44 5.92 -8.14
C LEU A 79 -21.66 6.19 -9.63
N ASN A 80 -21.05 5.38 -10.51
CA ASN A 80 -21.20 5.51 -11.94
C ASN A 80 -22.63 5.23 -12.40
N VAL A 81 -23.29 4.21 -11.82
CA VAL A 81 -24.72 3.93 -12.06
C VAL A 81 -25.56 5.12 -11.63
N ALA A 82 -25.39 5.62 -10.41
CA ALA A 82 -26.17 6.74 -9.89
C ALA A 82 -25.99 8.03 -10.72
N ARG A 83 -24.77 8.32 -11.17
CA ARG A 83 -24.48 9.46 -12.06
C ARG A 83 -25.09 9.29 -13.44
N THR A 84 -25.07 8.09 -13.98
CA THR A 84 -25.65 7.79 -15.30
C THR A 84 -27.17 7.97 -15.27
N GLU A 85 -27.83 7.42 -14.24
CA GLU A 85 -29.28 7.58 -14.06
C GLU A 85 -29.67 9.04 -13.79
N SER A 86 -28.90 9.77 -12.98
CA SER A 86 -29.12 11.20 -12.76
C SER A 86 -29.06 11.99 -14.06
N LYS A 87 -28.07 11.71 -14.94
CA LYS A 87 -27.96 12.34 -16.25
C LYS A 87 -29.11 11.98 -17.19
N ARG A 88 -29.54 10.71 -17.20
CA ARG A 88 -30.70 10.25 -17.98
C ARG A 88 -31.96 11.01 -17.57
N LEU A 89 -32.20 11.15 -16.27
CA LEU A 89 -33.38 11.84 -15.75
C LEU A 89 -33.34 13.35 -16.01
N ILE A 90 -32.17 13.99 -15.94
CA ILE A 90 -32.03 15.40 -16.36
C ILE A 90 -32.43 15.57 -17.83
N LEU A 91 -32.00 14.65 -18.71
CA LEU A 91 -32.35 14.69 -20.13
C LEU A 91 -33.87 14.53 -20.34
N GLU A 92 -34.50 13.61 -19.62
CA GLU A 92 -35.96 13.40 -19.67
C GLU A 92 -36.73 14.61 -19.15
N ILE A 93 -36.31 15.20 -18.03
CA ILE A 93 -36.89 16.45 -17.50
C ILE A 93 -36.71 17.60 -18.49
N THR A 94 -35.54 17.69 -19.14
CA THR A 94 -35.29 18.72 -20.17
C THR A 94 -36.21 18.53 -21.37
N THR A 95 -36.35 17.29 -21.85
CA THR A 95 -37.25 16.94 -22.95
C THR A 95 -38.71 17.24 -22.62
N TRP A 96 -39.14 16.97 -21.38
CA TRP A 96 -40.47 17.30 -20.88
C TRP A 96 -40.73 18.82 -20.95
N HIS A 97 -39.76 19.64 -20.51
CA HIS A 97 -39.84 21.10 -20.62
C HIS A 97 -39.89 21.58 -22.09
N GLU A 98 -39.07 20.99 -22.97
CA GLU A 98 -39.02 21.33 -24.39
C GLU A 98 -40.34 21.02 -25.13
N LYS A 99 -41.03 19.95 -24.72
CA LYS A 99 -42.35 19.58 -25.29
C LYS A 99 -43.50 20.45 -24.78
N ALA A 100 -43.27 21.33 -23.80
CA ALA A 100 -44.31 22.06 -23.09
C ALA A 100 -45.44 21.15 -22.57
N GLU A 101 -45.09 19.94 -22.13
CA GLU A 101 -46.04 18.98 -21.55
C GLU A 101 -46.65 19.57 -20.27
N GLN A 102 -47.97 19.40 -20.08
CA GLN A 102 -48.69 19.94 -18.91
C GLN A 102 -48.93 18.90 -17.81
N ASN A 103 -48.46 17.66 -18.01
CA ASN A 103 -48.66 16.59 -17.04
C ASN A 103 -47.72 16.76 -15.83
N HIS A 104 -48.19 17.47 -14.82
CA HIS A 104 -47.42 17.72 -13.60
C HIS A 104 -47.11 16.46 -12.78
N ASP A 105 -47.93 15.42 -12.85
CA ASP A 105 -47.67 14.17 -12.13
C ASP A 105 -46.43 13.44 -12.68
N GLU A 106 -46.26 13.49 -14.00
CA GLU A 106 -45.10 12.91 -14.67
C GLU A 106 -43.81 13.65 -14.35
N TYR A 107 -43.85 14.99 -14.37
CA TYR A 107 -42.74 15.83 -13.92
C TYR A 107 -42.36 15.52 -12.47
N ASN A 108 -43.34 15.47 -11.57
CA ASN A 108 -43.10 15.17 -10.17
C ASN A 108 -42.44 13.81 -10.00
N ARG A 109 -42.89 12.76 -10.71
CA ARG A 109 -42.26 11.44 -10.68
C ARG A 109 -40.80 11.46 -11.16
N LEU A 110 -40.52 12.17 -12.25
CA LEU A 110 -39.16 12.32 -12.78
C LEU A 110 -38.26 13.08 -11.79
N ASN A 111 -38.76 14.17 -11.20
CA ASN A 111 -38.04 14.97 -10.24
C ASN A 111 -37.72 14.17 -8.96
N HIS A 112 -38.68 13.44 -8.39
CA HIS A 112 -38.42 12.57 -7.23
C HIS A 112 -37.39 11.47 -7.55
N SER A 113 -37.44 10.91 -8.76
CA SER A 113 -36.47 9.91 -9.21
C SER A 113 -35.08 10.53 -9.35
N PHE A 114 -34.99 11.76 -9.85
CA PHE A 114 -33.74 12.51 -9.97
C PHE A 114 -33.15 12.79 -8.59
N GLU A 115 -33.95 13.30 -7.66
CA GLU A 115 -33.54 13.56 -6.28
C GLU A 115 -33.03 12.29 -5.58
N PHE A 116 -33.70 11.16 -5.80
CA PHE A 116 -33.25 9.87 -5.29
C PHE A 116 -31.84 9.50 -5.79
N TRP A 117 -31.60 9.55 -7.10
CA TRP A 117 -30.31 9.18 -7.68
C TRP A 117 -29.21 10.19 -7.38
N ASN A 118 -29.54 11.47 -7.30
CA ASN A 118 -28.61 12.52 -6.90
C ASN A 118 -28.15 12.33 -5.44
N ARG A 119 -29.09 12.03 -4.53
CA ARG A 119 -28.76 11.68 -3.14
C ARG A 119 -27.90 10.42 -3.07
N LYS A 120 -28.21 9.37 -3.84
CA LYS A 120 -27.37 8.16 -3.90
C LYS A 120 -25.95 8.47 -4.40
N SER A 121 -25.81 9.30 -5.42
CA SER A 121 -24.50 9.76 -5.92
C SER A 121 -23.70 10.48 -4.82
N GLN A 122 -24.34 11.37 -4.06
CA GLN A 122 -23.72 12.06 -2.91
C GLN A 122 -23.29 11.07 -1.81
N GLU A 123 -24.15 10.11 -1.45
CA GLU A 123 -23.84 9.06 -0.47
C GLU A 123 -22.62 8.24 -0.90
N HIS A 124 -22.56 7.80 -2.16
CA HIS A 124 -21.42 7.03 -2.68
C HIS A 124 -20.14 7.86 -2.82
N LEU A 125 -20.25 9.17 -3.11
CA LEU A 125 -19.11 10.09 -3.09
C LEU A 125 -18.49 10.21 -1.71
N LEU A 126 -19.30 10.43 -0.68
CA LEU A 126 -18.83 10.50 0.71
C LEU A 126 -18.22 9.16 1.14
N LYS A 127 -18.86 8.04 0.79
CA LYS A 127 -18.31 6.70 1.07
C LYS A 127 -16.95 6.51 0.39
N LYS A 128 -16.81 6.89 -0.88
CA LYS A 128 -15.54 6.81 -1.62
C LYS A 128 -14.44 7.63 -0.94
N ALA A 129 -14.73 8.87 -0.56
CA ALA A 129 -13.76 9.72 0.14
C ALA A 129 -13.28 9.09 1.48
N ASN A 130 -14.20 8.52 2.26
CA ASN A 130 -13.86 7.82 3.51
C ASN A 130 -13.02 6.56 3.29
N LEU A 131 -13.32 5.79 2.25
CA LEU A 131 -12.54 4.61 1.87
C LEU A 131 -11.13 5.01 1.39
N GLU A 132 -11.00 6.08 0.61
CA GLU A 132 -9.71 6.62 0.19
C GLU A 132 -8.86 7.09 1.39
N ALA A 133 -9.46 7.80 2.34
CA ALA A 133 -8.77 8.19 3.58
C ALA A 133 -8.30 6.96 4.39
N SER A 134 -9.14 5.92 4.45
CA SER A 134 -8.80 4.65 5.09
C SER A 134 -7.66 3.92 4.37
N ARG A 135 -7.62 3.99 3.02
CA ARG A 135 -6.52 3.44 2.22
C ARG A 135 -5.20 4.09 2.60
N ILE A 136 -5.17 5.42 2.65
CA ILE A 136 -3.94 6.14 2.92
C ILE A 136 -3.45 5.86 4.34
N LYS A 137 -4.36 5.78 5.32
CA LYS A 137 -3.99 5.37 6.68
C LYS A 137 -3.36 3.98 6.71
N LEU A 138 -3.90 3.04 5.95
CA LEU A 138 -3.36 1.69 5.84
C LEU A 138 -1.99 1.68 5.12
N GLU A 139 -1.82 2.50 4.08
CA GLU A 139 -0.53 2.69 3.39
C GLU A 139 0.55 3.22 4.34
N LEU A 140 0.21 4.19 5.20
CA LEU A 140 1.12 4.71 6.22
C LEU A 140 1.51 3.63 7.22
N GLN A 141 0.55 2.89 7.77
CA GLN A 141 0.82 1.80 8.70
C GLN A 141 1.70 0.70 8.08
N HIS A 142 1.44 0.35 6.82
CA HIS A 142 2.26 -0.61 6.09
C HIS A 142 3.68 -0.11 5.86
N SER A 143 3.84 1.18 5.55
CA SER A 143 5.16 1.79 5.38
C SER A 143 5.99 1.71 6.65
N GLU A 144 5.40 2.02 7.82
CA GLU A 144 6.05 1.93 9.12
C GLU A 144 6.49 0.50 9.45
N TRP A 145 5.58 -0.45 9.25
CA TRP A 145 5.87 -1.88 9.40
C TRP A 145 7.03 -2.32 8.48
N LEU A 146 7.04 -1.90 7.22
CA LEU A 146 8.10 -2.24 6.27
C LEU A 146 9.46 -1.69 6.72
N VAL A 147 9.49 -0.47 7.29
CA VAL A 147 10.73 0.10 7.86
C VAL A 147 11.27 -0.77 8.99
N GLU A 148 10.41 -1.24 9.89
CA GLU A 148 10.81 -2.11 11.00
C GLU A 148 11.42 -3.42 10.48
N LYS A 149 10.79 -4.04 9.48
CA LYS A 149 11.31 -5.28 8.86
C LYS A 149 12.63 -5.06 8.12
N LEU A 150 12.78 -3.95 7.40
CA LEU A 150 14.04 -3.59 6.75
C LEU A 150 15.16 -3.34 7.77
N LYS A 151 14.85 -2.72 8.92
CA LYS A 151 15.82 -2.50 10.00
C LYS A 151 16.31 -3.83 10.58
N MET A 152 15.38 -4.74 10.89
CA MET A 152 15.69 -6.10 11.35
C MET A 152 16.58 -6.83 10.33
N ALA A 153 16.17 -6.90 9.06
CA ALA A 153 16.93 -7.59 8.02
C ALA A 153 18.35 -7.02 7.85
N HIS A 154 18.49 -5.70 7.94
CA HIS A 154 19.78 -5.02 7.84
C HIS A 154 20.69 -5.30 9.04
N GLN A 155 20.14 -5.38 10.26
CA GLN A 155 20.88 -5.75 11.46
C GLN A 155 21.49 -7.14 11.33
N VAL A 156 20.68 -8.15 10.99
CA VAL A 156 21.16 -9.53 10.86
C VAL A 156 22.09 -9.70 9.65
N THR A 157 21.83 -8.98 8.54
CA THR A 157 22.76 -8.97 7.39
C THR A 157 24.13 -8.38 7.77
N THR A 158 24.16 -7.38 8.65
CA THR A 158 25.41 -6.79 9.14
C THR A 158 26.17 -7.77 10.01
N GLU A 159 25.47 -8.49 10.89
CA GLU A 159 26.04 -9.56 11.70
C GLU A 159 26.61 -10.67 10.83
N LEU A 160 25.85 -11.14 9.84
CA LEU A 160 26.30 -12.17 8.91
C LEU A 160 27.58 -11.77 8.16
N ARG A 161 27.63 -10.53 7.64
CA ARG A 161 28.82 -10.01 6.97
C ARG A 161 30.00 -9.90 7.93
N SER A 162 29.75 -9.56 9.18
CA SER A 162 30.78 -9.49 10.20
C SER A 162 31.37 -10.87 10.51
N SER A 163 30.52 -11.90 10.63
CA SER A 163 30.96 -13.26 10.90
C SER A 163 31.73 -13.83 9.70
N LEU A 164 31.25 -13.62 8.48
CA LEU A 164 31.96 -13.99 7.25
C LEU A 164 33.35 -13.32 7.12
N ARG A 165 33.48 -12.04 7.47
CA ARG A 165 34.80 -11.37 7.46
C ARG A 165 35.77 -11.97 8.48
N GLN A 166 35.25 -12.37 9.64
CA GLN A 166 36.05 -13.00 10.68
C GLN A 166 36.55 -14.38 10.23
N GLU A 167 35.70 -15.19 9.59
CA GLU A 167 36.11 -16.48 9.00
C GLU A 167 37.14 -16.33 7.89
N LEU A 168 37.06 -15.23 7.12
CA LEU A 168 38.00 -14.91 6.05
C LEU A 168 39.28 -14.21 6.54
N GLU A 169 39.50 -14.14 7.85
CA GLU A 169 40.67 -13.50 8.49
C GLU A 169 40.87 -12.03 8.10
N PHE A 170 39.80 -11.33 7.70
CA PHE A 170 39.83 -9.88 7.50
C PHE A 170 39.67 -9.18 8.87
N GLU A 171 40.77 -9.06 9.62
CA GLU A 171 40.80 -8.50 10.98
C GLU A 171 40.44 -7.00 11.06
N GLU A 172 40.55 -6.24 9.97
CA GLU A 172 40.30 -4.80 9.98
C GLU A 172 38.81 -4.43 9.83
N GLY A 173 38.35 -3.53 10.71
CA GLY A 173 37.17 -2.70 10.50
C GLY A 173 35.82 -3.25 10.99
N LYS A 174 35.77 -4.25 11.88
CA LYS A 174 34.50 -4.80 12.42
C LYS A 174 33.59 -3.71 13.03
N GLU A 175 34.18 -2.83 13.85
CA GLU A 175 33.47 -1.68 14.42
C GLU A 175 33.08 -0.64 13.36
N GLU A 176 34.00 -0.31 12.44
CA GLU A 176 33.72 0.65 11.35
C GLU A 176 32.60 0.15 10.43
N PHE A 177 32.53 -1.15 10.17
CA PHE A 177 31.48 -1.77 9.35
C PHE A 177 30.13 -1.75 10.06
N GLY A 178 30.11 -2.05 11.37
CA GLY A 178 28.92 -1.91 12.21
C GLY A 178 28.42 -0.47 12.27
N GLN A 179 29.32 0.50 12.41
CA GLN A 179 28.99 1.93 12.40
C GLN A 179 28.49 2.40 11.03
N LEU A 180 29.09 1.96 9.93
CA LEU A 180 28.66 2.28 8.58
C LEU A 180 27.27 1.69 8.29
N ALA A 181 27.03 0.45 8.74
CA ALA A 181 25.74 -0.20 8.62
C ALA A 181 24.65 0.53 9.44
N ALA A 182 24.93 0.91 10.69
CA ALA A 182 24.03 1.70 11.51
C ALA A 182 23.70 3.05 10.84
N LYS A 183 24.72 3.78 10.36
CA LYS A 183 24.55 5.06 9.67
C LYS A 183 23.72 4.94 8.38
N ASN A 184 23.91 3.87 7.62
CA ASN A 184 23.12 3.62 6.42
C ASN A 184 21.67 3.27 6.76
N SER A 185 21.43 2.50 7.82
CA SER A 185 20.09 2.21 8.34
C SER A 185 19.39 3.50 8.79
N ASP A 186 20.07 4.34 9.57
CA ASP A 186 19.55 5.63 10.03
C ASP A 186 19.21 6.56 8.87
N ARG A 187 20.03 6.56 7.81
CA ARG A 187 19.76 7.34 6.59
C ARG A 187 18.50 6.87 5.87
N ILE A 188 18.30 5.56 5.74
CA ILE A 188 17.10 4.97 5.13
C ILE A 188 15.86 5.33 5.97
N ILE A 189 15.94 5.20 7.29
CA ILE A 189 14.88 5.57 8.22
C ILE A 189 14.55 7.07 8.12
N ALA A 190 15.56 7.94 8.04
CA ALA A 190 15.35 9.38 7.90
C ALA A 190 14.61 9.72 6.60
N LYS A 191 15.00 9.10 5.48
CA LYS A 191 14.33 9.28 4.19
C LYS A 191 12.88 8.79 4.20
N LEU A 192 12.61 7.68 4.88
CA LEU A 192 11.25 7.17 5.04
C LEU A 192 10.39 8.07 5.95
N LYS A 193 10.96 8.64 7.02
CA LYS A 193 10.25 9.64 7.85
C LYS A 193 9.92 10.92 7.07
N GLU A 194 10.84 11.37 6.22
CA GLU A 194 10.58 12.50 5.30
C GLU A 194 9.44 12.16 4.35
N PHE A 195 9.43 10.94 3.81
CA PHE A 195 8.37 10.45 2.94
C PHE A 195 7.01 10.37 3.64
N ASN A 196 6.94 9.81 4.85
CA ASN A 196 5.69 9.72 5.61
C ASN A 196 5.14 11.11 5.96
N LYS A 197 6.01 12.05 6.36
CA LYS A 197 5.59 13.45 6.59
C LYS A 197 5.06 14.12 5.32
N ALA A 198 5.64 13.83 4.15
CA ALA A 198 5.16 14.37 2.89
C ALA A 198 3.76 13.83 2.57
N LEU A 199 3.53 12.53 2.80
CA LEU A 199 2.20 11.92 2.64
C LEU A 199 1.18 12.50 3.62
N GLU A 200 1.51 12.64 4.90
CA GLU A 200 0.63 13.25 5.90
C GLU A 200 0.24 14.68 5.53
N LYS A 201 1.18 15.46 5.01
CA LYS A 201 0.93 16.81 4.53
C LYS A 201 -0.02 16.81 3.33
N GLU A 202 0.22 15.95 2.35
CA GLU A 202 -0.64 15.82 1.16
C GLU A 202 -2.08 15.46 1.56
N ILE A 203 -2.26 14.59 2.58
CA ILE A 203 -3.58 14.26 3.14
C ILE A 203 -4.25 15.48 3.78
N SER A 204 -3.53 16.23 4.61
CA SER A 204 -4.05 17.43 5.27
C SER A 204 -4.48 18.49 4.25
N ASP A 205 -3.70 18.68 3.19
CA ASP A 205 -3.97 19.66 2.15
C ASP A 205 -5.16 19.24 1.26
N SER A 206 -5.31 17.93 1.03
CA SER A 206 -6.46 17.32 0.33
C SER A 206 -7.77 17.41 1.13
N GLY A 207 -7.70 17.30 2.46
CA GLY A 207 -8.85 17.43 3.35
C GLY A 207 -9.38 18.87 3.46
N ASN A 208 -8.50 19.87 3.37
CA ASN A 208 -8.87 21.30 3.39
C ASN A 208 -9.43 21.83 2.06
N THR A 209 -9.31 21.08 0.97
CA THR A 209 -9.86 21.47 -0.34
C THR A 209 -11.27 20.92 -0.61
N GLN A 210 -11.82 20.12 0.32
CA GLN A 210 -13.19 19.59 0.27
C GLN A 210 -14.14 20.23 1.29
N SER A 211 -13.70 21.22 2.07
CA SER A 211 -14.53 22.05 2.97
C SER A 211 -14.90 23.38 2.33
#